data_AF-A0A3A0CG15-F1
#
_entry.id   AF-A0A3A0CG15-F1
#
_cell.length_a   1.000
_cell.length_b   1.000
_cell.length_c   1.000
_cell.angle_alpha   90.00
_cell.angle_beta   90.00
_cell.angle_gamma   90.00
#
_symmetry.space_group_name_H-M   'P 1'
#
loop_
_entity.id
_entity.type
_entity.pdbx_description
1 polymer ?
#
loop_
_entity_poly.entity_id
_entity_poly.type
_entity_poly.pdbx_seq_one_letter_code
_entity_poly.pdbx_strand_id
1 'polypeptide(L)'
;MNAPAVCYKDFAAKRAAYPREVIPSIFGSAADACLNSVALTEWLSDNALFTYPRGVDQLAALHEAARRGKYRKAAQPCDTLQPVEVTLEQGAPCSGWACVLGAALTALGYAWRLVTAGDEQDPYRHVYVQAFHGGKWYTLDPKGSQRGQDFGRDKAPEVYPVTARWRRR
;
A
#
# COMPACT_ATOMS: atom_id res chain seq x y z
N MET A 1 -2.64 0.88 -22.09
CA MET A 1 -2.13 -0.45 -21.68
C MET A 1 -2.98 -0.96 -20.53
N ASN A 2 -3.42 -2.21 -20.56
CA ASN A 2 -4.21 -2.77 -19.45
C ASN A 2 -3.28 -2.93 -18.23
N ALA A 3 -3.73 -2.48 -17.05
CA ALA A 3 -2.97 -2.67 -15.81
C ALA A 3 -2.78 -4.17 -15.55
N PRO A 4 -1.57 -4.63 -15.14
CA PRO A 4 -1.38 -6.03 -14.81
C PRO A 4 -2.35 -6.43 -13.70
N ALA A 5 -2.97 -7.60 -13.85
CA ALA A 5 -3.92 -8.14 -12.90
C ALA A 5 -3.62 -9.61 -12.67
N VAL A 6 -3.67 -10.04 -11.42
CA VAL A 6 -3.59 -11.46 -11.05
C VAL A 6 -5.02 -11.93 -10.81
N CYS A 7 -5.50 -12.84 -11.66
CA CYS A 7 -6.87 -13.35 -11.61
C CYS A 7 -6.88 -14.78 -11.06
N TYR A 8 -7.87 -15.08 -10.22
CA TYR A 8 -7.97 -16.40 -9.58
C TYR A 8 -9.27 -17.09 -9.96
N LYS A 9 -9.20 -18.41 -10.15
CA LYS A 9 -10.37 -19.26 -10.35
C LYS A 9 -11.23 -19.36 -9.08
N ASP A 10 -10.58 -19.44 -7.93
CA ASP A 10 -11.21 -19.66 -6.63
C ASP A 10 -10.29 -19.16 -5.50
N PHE A 11 -10.76 -19.23 -4.25
CA PHE A 11 -10.01 -18.79 -3.09
C PHE A 11 -8.75 -19.63 -2.81
N ALA A 12 -8.72 -20.90 -3.19
CA ALA A 12 -7.53 -21.73 -3.01
C ALA A 12 -6.40 -21.30 -3.95
N ALA A 13 -6.75 -21.03 -5.22
CA ALA A 13 -5.84 -20.45 -6.20
C ALA A 13 -5.33 -19.08 -5.73
N LYS A 14 -6.21 -18.22 -5.21
CA LYS A 14 -5.80 -16.93 -4.63
C LYS A 14 -4.80 -17.10 -3.51
N ARG A 15 -5.03 -18.04 -2.59
CA ARG A 15 -4.11 -18.24 -1.46
C ARG A 15 -2.72 -18.70 -1.86
N ALA A 16 -2.61 -19.47 -2.95
CA ALA A 16 -1.34 -19.92 -3.48
C ALA A 16 -0.61 -18.81 -4.27
N ALA A 17 -1.35 -18.05 -5.09
CA ALA A 17 -0.79 -17.06 -6.01
C ALA A 17 -0.49 -15.71 -5.34
N TYR A 18 -1.38 -15.21 -4.46
CA TYR A 18 -1.24 -13.87 -3.88
C TYR A 18 0.12 -13.61 -3.22
N PRO A 19 0.66 -14.50 -2.36
CA PRO A 19 1.97 -14.26 -1.74
C PRO A 19 3.15 -14.34 -2.72
N ARG A 20 2.97 -15.04 -3.85
CA ARG A 20 4.02 -15.28 -4.85
C ARG A 20 4.03 -14.25 -5.96
N GLU A 21 2.88 -13.65 -6.25
CA GLU A 21 2.69 -12.78 -7.42
C GLU A 21 2.33 -11.36 -6.98
N VAL A 22 1.28 -11.21 -6.16
CA VAL A 22 0.79 -9.88 -5.77
C VAL A 22 1.74 -9.18 -4.81
N ILE A 23 2.16 -9.84 -3.73
CA ILE A 23 3.04 -9.22 -2.73
C ILE A 23 4.37 -8.74 -3.38
N PRO A 24 5.10 -9.58 -4.14
CA PRO A 24 6.33 -9.12 -4.80
C PRO A 24 6.08 -8.02 -5.81
N SER A 25 4.95 -8.04 -6.52
CA SER A 25 4.61 -6.98 -7.49
C SER A 25 4.34 -5.64 -6.81
N ILE A 26 3.71 -5.62 -5.64
CA ILE A 26 3.51 -4.38 -4.87
C ILE A 26 4.87 -3.81 -4.47
N PHE A 27 5.77 -4.62 -3.92
CA PHE A 27 7.12 -4.18 -3.55
C PHE A 27 7.94 -3.73 -4.77
N GLY A 28 7.86 -4.47 -5.89
CA GLY A 28 8.53 -4.13 -7.13
C GLY A 28 8.06 -2.79 -7.70
N SER A 29 6.74 -2.60 -7.77
CA SER A 29 6.15 -1.34 -8.24
C SER A 29 6.48 -0.16 -7.32
N ALA A 30 6.48 -0.38 -6.00
CA ALA A 30 6.86 0.64 -5.04
C ALA A 30 8.34 1.05 -5.18
N ALA A 31 9.24 0.07 -5.37
CA ALA A 31 10.66 0.31 -5.55
C ALA A 31 10.96 1.04 -6.87
N ASP A 32 10.34 0.59 -7.97
CA ASP A 32 10.48 1.24 -9.28
C ASP A 32 10.00 2.69 -9.23
N ALA A 33 8.80 2.93 -8.68
CA ALA A 33 8.27 4.28 -8.57
C ALA A 33 9.11 5.18 -7.66
N CYS A 34 9.65 4.66 -6.56
CA CYS A 34 10.55 5.42 -5.69
C CYS A 34 11.81 5.89 -6.43
N LEU A 35 12.30 5.14 -7.41
CA LEU A 35 13.51 5.47 -8.16
C LEU A 35 13.23 6.34 -9.39
N ASN A 36 12.09 6.11 -10.04
CA ASN A 36 11.87 6.56 -11.42
C ASN A 36 10.63 7.48 -11.58
N SER A 37 9.75 7.59 -10.59
CA SER A 37 8.47 8.28 -10.74
C SER A 37 8.57 9.79 -10.47
N VAL A 38 8.47 10.58 -11.53
CA VAL A 38 8.28 12.04 -11.43
C VAL A 38 6.93 12.34 -10.77
N ALA A 39 5.87 11.65 -11.16
CA ALA A 39 4.52 11.86 -10.60
C ALA A 39 4.46 11.62 -9.09
N LEU A 40 5.18 10.61 -8.58
CA LEU A 40 5.30 10.40 -7.14
C LEU A 40 5.99 11.59 -6.46
N THR A 41 7.08 12.09 -7.04
CA THR A 41 7.85 13.21 -6.47
C THR A 41 7.04 14.49 -6.45
N GLU A 42 6.31 14.78 -7.53
CA GLU A 42 5.36 15.89 -7.62
C GLU A 42 4.24 15.74 -6.59
N TRP A 43 3.61 14.57 -6.51
CA TRP A 43 2.55 14.30 -5.55
C TRP A 43 3.02 14.47 -4.09
N LEU A 44 4.23 14.02 -3.75
CA LEU A 44 4.83 14.24 -2.43
C LEU A 44 5.04 15.74 -2.15
N SER A 45 5.46 16.50 -3.17
CA SER A 45 5.73 17.93 -3.07
C SER A 45 4.44 18.76 -2.94
N ASP A 46 3.42 18.45 -3.74
CA ASP A 46 2.10 19.10 -3.72
C ASP A 46 1.38 18.87 -2.39
N ASN A 47 1.63 17.74 -1.74
CA ASN A 47 1.12 17.45 -0.40
C ASN A 47 2.07 17.92 0.72
N ALA A 48 3.10 18.70 0.38
CA ALA A 48 4.09 19.25 1.28
C ALA A 48 4.82 18.21 2.14
N LEU A 49 4.90 16.95 1.70
CA LEU A 49 5.39 15.85 2.53
C LEU A 49 6.88 15.97 2.85
N PHE A 50 7.67 16.63 2.00
CA PHE A 50 9.08 16.91 2.28
C PHE A 50 9.31 18.05 3.30
N THR A 51 8.29 18.87 3.60
CA THR A 51 8.43 20.01 4.52
C THR A 51 8.10 19.64 5.97
N TYR A 52 7.30 18.59 6.17
CA TYR A 52 7.05 18.07 7.52
C TYR A 52 8.34 17.50 8.12
N PRO A 53 8.62 17.78 9.40
CA PRO A 53 9.64 17.04 10.14
C PRO A 53 9.32 15.55 10.10
N ARG A 54 10.37 14.72 9.99
CA ARG A 54 10.21 13.27 10.01
C ARG A 54 9.58 12.84 11.34
N GLY A 55 8.34 12.35 11.29
CA GLY A 55 7.62 11.89 12.47
C GLY A 55 6.17 11.54 12.22
N VAL A 56 5.41 11.43 13.31
CA VAL A 56 3.99 11.04 13.28
C VAL A 56 3.17 12.00 12.42
N ASP A 57 3.44 13.30 12.47
CA ASP A 57 2.72 14.31 11.69
C ASP A 57 2.93 14.13 10.18
N GLN A 58 4.14 13.80 9.73
CA GLN A 58 4.43 13.49 8.33
C GLN A 58 3.70 12.21 7.88
N LEU A 59 3.63 11.19 8.73
CA LEU A 59 2.91 9.96 8.45
C LEU A 59 1.38 10.18 8.39
N ALA A 60 0.85 11.03 9.26
CA ALA A 60 -0.55 11.44 9.26
C ALA A 60 -0.86 12.24 7.98
N ALA A 61 -0.02 13.20 7.60
CA ALA A 61 -0.15 13.95 6.36
C ALA A 61 -0.12 13.04 5.13
N LEU A 62 0.79 12.04 5.10
CA LEU A 62 0.86 11.06 4.02
C LEU A 62 -0.40 10.21 3.92
N HIS A 63 -0.91 9.74 5.07
CA HIS A 63 -2.16 8.99 5.12
C HIS A 63 -3.33 9.83 4.56
N GLU A 64 -3.43 11.08 4.99
CA GLU A 64 -4.46 12.02 4.53
C GLU A 64 -4.36 12.34 3.04
N ALA A 65 -3.15 12.52 2.53
CA ALA A 65 -2.91 12.69 1.10
C ALA A 65 -3.42 11.48 0.29
N ALA A 66 -3.11 10.26 0.74
CA ALA A 66 -3.57 9.04 0.08
C ALA A 66 -5.09 8.87 0.19
N ARG A 67 -5.70 9.25 1.32
CA ARG A 67 -7.15 9.19 1.55
C ARG A 67 -7.94 10.13 0.65
N ARG A 68 -7.36 11.28 0.28
CA ARG A 68 -7.94 12.20 -0.71
C ARG A 68 -7.92 11.65 -2.13
N GLY A 69 -7.09 10.65 -2.40
CA GLY A 69 -7.01 10.02 -3.70
C GLY A 69 -8.22 9.16 -4.05
N LYS A 70 -8.39 8.87 -5.34
CA LYS A 70 -9.53 8.11 -5.83
C LYS A 70 -9.36 6.62 -5.53
N TYR A 71 -10.24 6.05 -4.69
CA TYR A 71 -10.32 4.61 -4.46
C TYR A 71 -11.25 3.95 -5.49
N ARG A 72 -10.78 2.89 -6.16
CA ARG A 72 -11.59 2.10 -7.10
C ARG A 72 -11.71 0.66 -6.60
N LYS A 73 -12.88 0.05 -6.68
CA LYS A 73 -13.05 -1.37 -6.34
C LYS A 73 -12.36 -2.22 -7.43
N ALA A 74 -11.58 -3.23 -7.02
CA ALA A 74 -11.00 -4.18 -7.96
C ALA A 74 -12.11 -4.99 -8.65
N ALA A 75 -11.89 -5.35 -9.92
CA ALA A 75 -12.73 -6.30 -10.64
C ALA A 75 -12.49 -7.70 -10.04
N GLN A 76 -13.44 -8.21 -9.27
CA GLN A 76 -13.35 -9.57 -8.72
C GLN A 76 -13.53 -10.60 -9.85
N PRO A 77 -12.77 -11.70 -9.88
CA PRO A 77 -11.86 -12.22 -8.84
C PRO A 77 -10.37 -11.89 -9.12
N CYS A 78 -10.05 -10.66 -9.53
CA CYS A 78 -8.68 -10.26 -9.83
C CYS A 78 -8.17 -9.18 -8.86
N ASP A 79 -6.88 -9.24 -8.53
CA ASP A 79 -6.15 -8.15 -7.89
C ASP A 79 -5.45 -7.33 -8.98
N THR A 80 -5.91 -6.08 -9.15
CA THR A 80 -5.32 -5.16 -10.12
C THR A 80 -4.10 -4.48 -9.51
N LEU A 81 -2.97 -4.55 -10.21
CA LEU A 81 -1.70 -3.95 -9.83
C LEU A 81 -1.46 -2.78 -10.78
N GLN A 82 -1.95 -1.60 -10.39
CA GLN A 82 -1.73 -0.40 -11.20
C GLN A 82 -0.37 0.22 -10.86
N PRO A 83 0.37 0.72 -11.87
CA PRO A 83 1.53 1.57 -11.64
C PRO A 83 1.18 2.77 -10.74
N VAL A 84 2.18 3.32 -10.06
CA VAL A 84 2.00 4.44 -9.11
C VAL A 84 1.43 5.67 -9.83
N GLU A 85 1.94 6.00 -11.00
CA GLU A 85 1.50 7.15 -11.83
C GLU A 85 0.02 7.01 -12.19
N VAL A 86 -0.38 5.82 -12.66
CA VAL A 86 -1.76 5.51 -13.02
C VAL A 86 -2.66 5.55 -11.78
N THR A 87 -2.17 5.08 -10.63
CA THR A 87 -2.91 5.14 -9.38
C THR A 87 -3.14 6.58 -8.93
N LEU A 88 -2.13 7.44 -9.03
CA LEU A 88 -2.23 8.85 -8.64
C LEU A 88 -3.19 9.62 -9.57
N GLU A 89 -3.13 9.38 -10.88
CA GLU A 89 -3.97 10.05 -11.88
C GLU A 89 -5.42 9.53 -11.85
N GLN A 90 -5.58 8.22 -11.83
CA GLN A 90 -6.88 7.59 -12.11
C GLN A 90 -7.52 7.02 -10.85
N GLY A 91 -6.72 6.68 -9.84
CA GLY A 91 -7.18 5.91 -8.69
C GLY A 91 -7.13 4.41 -8.91
N ALA A 92 -7.00 3.67 -7.82
CA ALA A 92 -6.80 2.23 -7.80
C ALA A 92 -7.51 1.54 -6.62
N PRO A 93 -7.59 0.20 -6.62
CA PRO A 93 -7.90 -0.57 -5.41
C PRO A 93 -6.77 -0.52 -4.38
N CYS A 94 -7.01 -1.15 -3.23
CA CYS A 94 -6.08 -1.25 -2.11
C CYS A 94 -4.65 -1.65 -2.50
N SER A 95 -4.47 -2.56 -3.46
CA SER A 95 -3.15 -2.96 -3.99
C SER A 95 -2.40 -1.80 -4.65
N GLY A 96 -3.06 -1.01 -5.50
CA GLY A 96 -2.42 0.16 -6.14
C GLY A 96 -2.06 1.25 -5.12
N TRP A 97 -2.96 1.51 -4.16
CA TRP A 97 -2.67 2.44 -3.06
C TRP A 97 -1.54 1.94 -2.14
N ALA A 98 -1.41 0.63 -1.96
CA ALA A 98 -0.26 0.05 -1.26
C ALA A 98 1.06 0.27 -2.03
N CYS A 99 1.05 0.23 -3.36
CA CYS A 99 2.22 0.60 -4.17
C CYS A 99 2.60 2.07 -3.96
N VAL A 100 1.64 2.99 -4.05
CA VAL A 100 1.87 4.44 -3.85
C VAL A 100 2.45 4.71 -2.46
N LEU A 101 1.81 4.17 -1.41
CA LEU A 101 2.25 4.39 -0.04
C LEU A 101 3.61 3.73 0.24
N GLY A 102 3.86 2.53 -0.30
CA GLY A 102 5.16 1.88 -0.21
C GLY A 102 6.28 2.70 -0.86
N ALA A 103 6.01 3.27 -2.04
CA ALA A 103 6.95 4.14 -2.75
C ALA A 103 7.21 5.43 -1.97
N ALA A 104 6.15 6.10 -1.52
CA ALA A 104 6.22 7.31 -0.71
C ALA A 104 7.00 7.10 0.60
N LEU A 105 6.71 6.03 1.34
CA LEU A 105 7.41 5.70 2.59
C LEU A 105 8.89 5.42 2.34
N THR A 106 9.23 4.75 1.24
CA THR A 106 10.62 4.50 0.84
C THR A 106 11.34 5.82 0.52
N ALA A 107 10.72 6.70 -0.26
CA ALA A 107 11.26 8.01 -0.62
C ALA A 107 11.48 8.91 0.62
N LEU A 108 10.55 8.87 1.57
CA LEU A 108 10.64 9.60 2.85
C LEU A 108 11.55 8.90 3.89
N GLY A 109 12.14 7.76 3.55
CA GLY A 109 13.12 7.05 4.37
C GLY A 109 12.55 6.26 5.55
N TYR A 110 11.25 5.93 5.55
CA TYR A 110 10.63 5.08 6.57
C TYR A 110 10.84 3.60 6.25
N ALA A 111 11.10 2.81 7.29
CA ALA A 111 10.89 1.38 7.20
C ALA A 111 9.38 1.12 7.16
N TRP A 112 8.93 0.27 6.24
CA TRP A 112 7.53 -0.05 6.07
C TRP A 112 7.32 -1.54 5.85
N ARG A 113 6.08 -1.99 6.03
CA ARG A 113 5.65 -3.36 5.74
C ARG A 113 4.28 -3.36 5.09
N LEU A 114 4.00 -4.40 4.32
CA LEU A 114 2.68 -4.70 3.80
C LEU A 114 1.89 -5.47 4.86
N VAL A 115 0.59 -5.20 4.97
CA VAL A 115 -0.33 -5.93 5.84
C VAL A 115 -1.53 -6.34 5.01
N THR A 116 -1.88 -7.63 5.09
CA THR A 116 -3.09 -8.18 4.47
C THR A 116 -4.14 -8.41 5.54
N ALA A 117 -5.40 -8.17 5.21
CA ALA A 117 -6.53 -8.39 6.09
C ALA A 117 -7.69 -9.05 5.34
N GLY A 118 -8.37 -9.96 6.03
CA GLY A 118 -9.44 -10.76 5.43
C GLY A 118 -10.16 -11.62 6.45
N ASP A 119 -10.75 -12.71 5.99
CA ASP A 119 -11.33 -13.76 6.81
C ASP A 119 -10.69 -15.12 6.47
N GLU A 120 -11.12 -16.18 7.16
CA GLU A 120 -10.59 -17.53 6.95
C GLU A 120 -10.77 -18.02 5.49
N GLN A 121 -11.77 -17.51 4.76
CA GLN A 121 -12.01 -17.88 3.37
C GLN A 121 -11.12 -17.11 2.39
N ASP A 122 -10.91 -15.82 2.63
CA ASP A 122 -10.04 -14.94 1.85
C ASP A 122 -9.20 -14.05 2.77
N PRO A 123 -8.01 -14.52 3.22
CA PRO A 123 -7.15 -13.73 4.10
C PRO A 123 -6.50 -12.53 3.39
N TYR A 124 -6.62 -12.46 2.06
CA TYR A 124 -6.04 -11.43 1.20
C TYR A 124 -7.10 -10.50 0.61
N ARG A 125 -8.25 -10.34 1.28
CA ARG A 125 -9.37 -9.51 0.82
C ARG A 125 -9.02 -8.02 0.74
N HIS A 126 -8.10 -7.57 1.59
CA HIS A 126 -7.65 -6.19 1.68
C HIS A 126 -6.15 -6.14 1.96
N VAL A 127 -5.50 -5.08 1.49
CA VAL A 127 -4.08 -4.83 1.72
C VAL A 127 -3.83 -3.36 2.02
N TYR A 128 -2.94 -3.09 2.96
CA TYR A 128 -2.53 -1.75 3.35
C TYR A 128 -1.06 -1.79 3.79
N VAL A 129 -0.50 -0.64 4.17
CA VAL A 129 0.89 -0.57 4.65
C VAL A 129 0.96 -0.05 6.07
N GLN A 130 2.06 -0.39 6.74
CA GLN A 130 2.44 0.19 8.02
C GLN A 130 3.83 0.79 7.94
N ALA A 131 4.04 1.93 8.60
CA ALA A 131 5.33 2.61 8.70
C ALA A 131 5.88 2.53 10.13
N PHE A 132 7.19 2.31 10.28
CA PHE A 132 7.84 2.26 11.59
C PHE A 132 8.44 3.62 11.96
N HIS A 133 8.05 4.14 13.13
CA HIS A 133 8.61 5.36 13.69
C HIS A 133 8.53 5.33 15.22
N GLY A 134 9.56 5.82 15.92
CA GLY A 134 9.54 5.94 17.39
C GLY A 134 9.22 4.64 18.15
N GLY A 135 9.67 3.48 17.64
CA GLY A 135 9.43 2.19 18.28
C GLY A 135 8.05 1.57 18.01
N LYS A 136 7.22 2.18 17.17
CA LYS A 136 5.84 1.73 16.88
C LYS A 136 5.57 1.63 15.38
N TRP A 137 4.62 0.78 15.02
CA TRP A 137 4.07 0.69 13.66
C TRP A 137 2.82 1.55 13.56
N TYR A 138 2.73 2.38 12.52
CA TYR A 138 1.56 3.21 12.23
C TYR A 138 0.87 2.68 10.99
N THR A 139 -0.43 2.44 11.06
CA THR A 139 -1.29 2.00 9.94
C THR A 139 -1.58 3.14 8.98
N LEU A 140 -1.32 2.92 7.69
CA LEU A 140 -1.73 3.78 6.59
C LEU A 140 -2.67 2.97 5.66
N ASP A 141 -3.98 3.08 5.91
CA ASP A 141 -5.04 2.49 5.08
C ASP A 141 -5.97 3.59 4.53
N PRO A 142 -5.78 4.05 3.28
CA PRO A 142 -6.58 5.14 2.71
C PRO A 142 -8.04 4.75 2.49
N LYS A 143 -8.39 3.45 2.57
CA LYS A 143 -9.77 2.99 2.46
C LYS A 143 -10.55 3.25 3.76
N GLY A 144 -9.91 3.08 4.92
CA GLY A 144 -10.24 3.54 6.29
C GLY A 144 -11.65 3.33 6.89
N SER A 145 -12.73 3.22 6.13
CA SER A 145 -14.11 3.44 6.61
C SER A 145 -15.00 2.21 6.74
N GLN A 146 -14.53 0.99 6.43
CA GLN A 146 -15.41 -0.20 6.50
C GLN A 146 -15.25 -1.05 7.77
N ARG A 147 -14.18 -0.93 8.57
CA ARG A 147 -14.00 -1.68 9.84
C ARG A 147 -13.12 -0.99 10.91
N GLY A 148 -13.07 0.35 10.96
CA GLY A 148 -12.44 1.08 12.08
C GLY A 148 -10.90 0.99 12.14
N GLN A 149 -10.24 0.84 10.99
CA GLN A 149 -8.79 0.96 10.83
C GLN A 149 -8.42 2.41 10.50
N ASP A 150 -8.57 3.29 11.49
CA ASP A 150 -8.09 4.67 11.41
C ASP A 150 -6.56 4.68 11.46
N PHE A 151 -5.95 5.75 10.96
CA PHE A 151 -4.52 6.02 11.15
C PHE A 151 -4.09 5.74 12.60
N GLY A 152 -3.03 4.94 12.77
CA GLY A 152 -2.49 4.62 14.09
C GLY A 152 -3.33 3.68 14.97
N ARG A 153 -4.39 3.05 14.47
CA ARG A 153 -5.11 2.00 15.23
C ARG A 153 -4.46 0.62 15.08
N ASP A 154 -4.01 0.07 16.20
CA ASP A 154 -3.54 -1.31 16.39
C ASP A 154 -4.69 -2.26 16.79
N LYS A 155 -5.86 -2.18 16.17
CA LYS A 155 -6.82 -3.30 16.30
C LYS A 155 -6.34 -4.41 15.38
N ALA A 156 -5.48 -5.27 15.89
CA ALA A 156 -4.96 -6.44 15.19
C ALA A 156 -6.12 -7.19 14.49
N PRO A 157 -6.27 -7.11 13.15
CA PRO A 157 -6.70 -8.32 12.46
C PRO A 157 -5.57 -9.34 12.67
N GLU A 158 -5.82 -10.64 12.49
CA GLU A 158 -4.73 -11.61 12.37
C GLU A 158 -3.75 -11.13 11.29
N VAL A 159 -2.68 -10.46 11.72
CA VAL A 159 -1.62 -9.96 10.86
C VAL A 159 -0.81 -11.20 10.54
N TYR A 160 -0.80 -11.62 9.29
CA TYR A 160 0.21 -12.54 8.78
C TYR A 160 1.38 -11.67 8.32
N PRO A 161 2.43 -11.46 9.14
CA PRO A 161 3.53 -10.58 8.77
C PRO A 161 4.32 -11.21 7.64
N VAL A 162 4.12 -10.73 6.41
CA VAL A 162 5.09 -10.95 5.34
C VAL A 162 6.12 -9.83 5.44
N THR A 163 7.04 -9.94 6.39
CA THR A 163 8.19 -9.04 6.48
C THR A 163 9.21 -9.41 5.42
N ALA A 164 9.10 -8.86 4.22
CA ALA A 164 10.23 -8.78 3.30
C ALA A 164 11.15 -7.64 3.79
N ARG A 165 12.22 -7.98 4.52
CA ARG A 165 13.28 -7.02 4.86
C ARG A 165 14.06 -6.69 3.59
N TRP A 166 13.87 -5.51 3.04
CA TRP A 166 14.79 -4.95 2.04
C TRP A 166 16.15 -4.72 2.71
N ARG A 167 17.16 -5.48 2.31
CA ARG A 167 18.56 -5.16 2.57
C ARG A 167 19.09 -4.48 1.32
N ARG A 168 19.49 -3.21 1.43
CA ARG A 168 20.30 -2.55 0.39
C ARG A 168 21.56 -3.41 0.18
N ARG A 169 21.81 -3.85 -1.06
CA ARG A 169 23.14 -4.24 -1.51
C ARG A 169 23.83 -3.01 -2.07
#